data_AF-A0AA35RJ85-F1
#
_entry.id   AF-A0AA35RJ85-F1
#
_cell.length_a   1.000
_cell.length_b   1.000
_cell.length_c   1.000
_cell.angle_alpha   90.00
_cell.angle_beta   90.00
_cell.angle_gamma   90.00
#
_symmetry.space_group_name_H-M   'P 1'
#
loop_
_entity.id
_entity.type
_entity.pdbx_description
1 polymer ?
#
loop_
_entity_poly.entity_id
_entity_poly.type
_entity_poly.pdbx_seq_one_letter_code
_entity_poly.pdbx_strand_id
1 'polypeptide(L)'
;MSRGGGTGTKKDVLLELVSRDIKELQRVHSESKSSDVKAFTEAEEPAQLLCDHLDHILMHGLREFEDGYWPFVRHFTRNELVQRIRQLKRVTTSVGRGRSWLYTALNEQSVESYIRMFAENQDIVEGFYLRDAFIRDMEVCKWKLTM
;
A
#
# COMPACT_ATOMS: atom_id res chain seq x y z
N MET A 1 4.16 -29.08 24.36
CA MET A 1 4.53 -28.71 22.99
C MET A 1 3.29 -28.89 22.13
N SER A 2 2.48 -27.84 21.94
CA SER A 2 1.26 -27.92 21.13
C SER A 2 1.45 -27.09 19.87
N ARG A 3 1.63 -27.80 18.76
CA ARG A 3 1.43 -27.28 17.40
C ARG A 3 -0.08 -27.15 17.18
N GLY A 4 -0.60 -25.92 17.15
CA GLY A 4 -1.78 -25.56 16.37
C GLY A 4 -1.27 -24.74 15.19
N GLY A 5 -1.42 -25.15 13.92
CA GLY A 5 -2.71 -25.32 13.25
C GLY A 5 -3.26 -23.90 13.03
N GLY A 6 -2.82 -23.12 12.05
CA GLY A 6 -2.80 -23.46 10.63
C GLY A 6 -3.95 -22.70 9.96
N THR A 7 -3.88 -21.37 9.94
CA THR A 7 -4.83 -20.50 9.23
C THR A 7 -4.08 -19.41 8.47
N GLY A 8 -3.17 -19.82 7.58
CA GLY A 8 -2.59 -18.91 6.59
C GLY A 8 -3.65 -18.57 5.53
N THR A 9 -4.35 -17.44 5.69
CA THR A 9 -5.69 -17.23 5.11
C THR A 9 -5.73 -15.99 4.22
N LYS A 10 -5.37 -16.10 2.93
CA LYS A 10 -5.42 -15.04 1.88
C LYS A 10 -4.56 -13.78 2.11
N LYS A 11 -4.38 -13.34 3.35
CA LYS A 11 -3.58 -12.17 3.74
C LYS A 11 -2.09 -12.43 3.62
N ASP A 12 -1.63 -13.63 3.99
CA ASP A 12 -0.24 -14.04 3.78
C ASP A 12 0.09 -14.12 2.29
N VAL A 13 -0.87 -14.61 1.49
CA VAL A 13 -0.75 -14.62 0.04
C VAL A 13 -0.65 -13.19 -0.48
N LEU A 14 -1.48 -12.26 -0.03
CA LEU A 14 -1.39 -10.85 -0.46
C LEU A 14 -0.06 -10.18 -0.05
N LEU A 15 0.45 -10.43 1.16
CA LEU A 15 1.73 -9.89 1.59
C LEU A 15 2.92 -10.51 0.84
N GLU A 16 2.88 -11.81 0.57
CA GLU A 16 3.89 -12.49 -0.25
C GLU A 16 3.84 -11.99 -1.70
N LEU A 17 2.64 -11.79 -2.25
CA LEU A 17 2.45 -11.20 -3.57
C LEU A 17 3.01 -9.78 -3.61
N VAL A 18 2.63 -8.90 -2.68
CA VAL A 18 3.16 -7.52 -2.58
C VAL A 18 4.68 -7.54 -2.46
N SER A 19 5.24 -8.39 -1.59
CA SER A 19 6.69 -8.47 -1.39
C SER A 19 7.42 -9.01 -2.62
N ARG A 20 6.86 -10.01 -3.30
CA ARG A 20 7.40 -10.55 -4.55
C ARG A 20 7.33 -9.53 -5.67
N ASP A 21 6.19 -8.86 -5.82
CA ASP A 21 5.95 -7.91 -6.89
C ASP A 21 6.83 -6.65 -6.70
N ILE A 22 7.09 -6.23 -5.45
CA ILE A 22 8.08 -5.19 -5.13
C ILE A 22 9.50 -5.63 -5.53
N LYS A 23 9.89 -6.88 -5.23
CA LYS A 23 11.21 -7.41 -5.62
C LYS A 23 11.37 -7.49 -7.14
N GLU A 24 10.32 -7.88 -7.86
CA GLU A 24 10.34 -7.89 -9.33
C GLU A 24 10.43 -6.47 -9.90
N LEU A 25 9.68 -5.50 -9.36
CA LEU A 25 9.80 -4.11 -9.78
C LEU A 25 11.19 -3.53 -9.50
N GLN A 26 11.79 -3.87 -8.37
CA GLN A 26 13.18 -3.50 -8.05
C GLN A 26 14.18 -4.12 -9.05
N ARG A 27 13.96 -5.38 -9.44
CA ARG A 27 14.77 -6.07 -10.44
C ARG A 27 14.68 -5.39 -11.81
N VAL A 28 13.46 -5.11 -12.29
CA VAL A 28 13.23 -4.40 -13.56
C VAL A 28 13.89 -3.02 -13.55
N HIS A 29 13.73 -2.24 -12.47
CA HIS A 29 14.39 -0.93 -12.36
C HIS A 29 15.92 -1.00 -12.32
N SER A 30 16.49 -2.08 -11.78
CA SER A 30 17.93 -2.31 -11.74
C SER A 30 18.48 -2.73 -13.11
N GLU A 31 17.69 -3.50 -13.87
CA GLU A 31 18.02 -3.96 -15.22
C GLU A 31 17.83 -2.87 -16.29
N SER A 32 16.93 -1.90 -16.07
CA SER A 32 16.70 -0.74 -16.96
C SER A 32 17.77 0.36 -16.91
N LYS A 33 18.91 0.14 -16.23
CA LYS A 33 20.10 1.01 -16.37
C LYS A 33 20.91 0.73 -17.65
N SER A 34 20.53 -0.25 -18.46
CA SER A 34 21.09 -0.47 -19.79
C SER A 34 20.05 -0.07 -20.84
N SER A 35 20.44 0.87 -21.70
CA SER A 35 19.69 1.44 -22.81
C SER A 35 18.90 0.40 -23.59
N ASP A 36 17.57 0.50 -23.58
CA ASP A 36 16.72 0.48 -24.78
C ASP A 36 15.27 0.69 -24.33
N VAL A 37 14.66 1.76 -24.85
CA VAL A 37 13.25 2.08 -24.65
C VAL A 37 12.42 1.01 -25.35
N LYS A 38 12.07 -0.06 -24.63
CA LYS A 38 11.10 -1.03 -25.12
C LYS A 38 9.69 -0.46 -24.93
N ALA A 39 9.00 -0.37 -26.06
CA ALA A 39 7.66 0.15 -26.21
C ALA A 39 6.67 -0.45 -25.20
N PHE A 40 5.91 0.44 -24.56
CA PHE A 40 4.79 0.17 -23.68
C PHE A 40 3.64 -0.51 -24.42
N THR A 41 3.70 -1.82 -24.66
CA THR A 41 2.52 -2.62 -25.03
C THR A 41 2.81 -4.10 -24.79
N GLU A 42 2.52 -4.61 -23.59
CA GLU A 42 1.92 -5.93 -23.30
C GLU A 42 2.20 -6.35 -21.86
N ALA A 43 1.12 -6.70 -21.15
CA ALA A 43 1.00 -6.95 -19.72
C ALA A 43 1.05 -5.68 -18.86
N GLU A 44 -0.07 -5.43 -18.18
CA GLU A 44 -0.20 -4.46 -17.10
C GLU A 44 1.06 -4.54 -16.22
N GLU A 45 1.78 -3.42 -16.12
CA GLU A 45 2.98 -3.33 -15.29
C GLU A 45 2.62 -3.94 -13.93
N PRO A 46 3.40 -4.89 -13.37
CA PRO A 46 3.10 -5.48 -12.06
C PRO A 46 2.77 -4.42 -10.98
N ALA A 47 3.30 -3.20 -11.13
CA ALA A 47 2.95 -2.03 -10.36
C ALA A 47 1.47 -1.64 -10.42
N GLN A 48 0.82 -1.69 -11.59
CA GLN A 48 -0.57 -1.29 -11.78
C GLN A 48 -1.53 -2.28 -11.12
N LEU A 49 -1.30 -3.58 -11.29
CA LEU A 49 -2.08 -4.63 -10.62
C LEU A 49 -1.90 -4.56 -9.10
N LEU A 50 -0.67 -4.31 -8.65
CA LEU A 50 -0.36 -4.07 -7.24
C LEU A 50 -1.05 -2.82 -6.70
N CYS A 51 -1.07 -1.72 -7.45
CA CYS A 51 -1.82 -0.51 -7.13
C CYS A 51 -3.29 -0.83 -6.92
N ASP A 52 -3.90 -1.55 -7.86
CA ASP A 52 -5.33 -1.86 -7.81
C ASP A 52 -5.67 -2.73 -6.59
N HIS A 53 -4.86 -3.76 -6.30
CA HIS A 53 -5.07 -4.56 -5.10
C HIS A 53 -4.94 -3.74 -3.81
N LEU A 54 -3.93 -2.86 -3.72
CA LEU A 54 -3.74 -2.00 -2.55
C LEU A 54 -4.83 -0.94 -2.43
N ASP A 55 -5.33 -0.38 -3.52
CA ASP A 55 -6.46 0.57 -3.54
C ASP A 55 -7.70 -0.10 -2.93
N HIS A 56 -8.03 -1.32 -3.36
CA HIS A 56 -9.15 -2.08 -2.80
C HIS A 56 -8.96 -2.40 -1.30
N ILE A 57 -7.75 -2.80 -0.88
CA ILE A 57 -7.44 -3.08 0.52
C ILE A 57 -7.63 -1.83 1.39
N LEU A 58 -7.11 -0.69 0.94
CA LEU A 58 -7.17 0.58 1.67
C LEU A 58 -8.58 1.18 1.66
N MET A 59 -9.40 0.88 0.66
CA MET A 59 -10.80 1.29 0.61
C MET A 59 -11.71 0.39 1.48
N HIS A 60 -11.34 -0.87 1.69
CA HIS A 60 -12.16 -1.83 2.40
C HIS A 60 -12.34 -1.46 3.87
N GLY A 61 -13.60 -1.30 4.28
CA GLY A 61 -13.96 -1.03 5.67
C GLY A 61 -13.63 0.39 6.12
N LEU A 62 -13.39 1.34 5.20
CA LEU A 62 -13.39 2.76 5.54
C LEU A 62 -14.75 3.15 6.12
N ARG A 63 -14.73 3.96 7.18
CA ARG A 63 -15.95 4.53 7.77
C ARG A 63 -16.57 5.60 6.87
N GLU A 64 -15.71 6.43 6.29
CA GLU A 64 -16.08 7.52 5.38
C GLU A 64 -15.49 7.24 4.00
N PHE A 65 -16.33 6.82 3.04
CA PHE A 65 -15.87 6.41 1.70
C PHE A 65 -15.72 7.60 0.73
N GLU A 66 -16.41 8.71 0.97
CA GLU A 66 -16.44 9.87 0.05
C GLU A 66 -15.06 10.52 -0.13
N ASP A 67 -14.27 10.56 0.94
CA ASP A 67 -12.90 11.07 0.91
C ASP A 67 -11.84 9.99 0.60
N GLY A 68 -12.25 8.73 0.53
CA GLY A 68 -11.35 7.58 0.44
C GLY A 68 -10.38 7.51 1.62
N TYR A 69 -9.21 6.90 1.42
CA TYR A 69 -8.20 6.71 2.47
C TYR A 69 -7.24 7.91 2.61
N TRP A 70 -7.40 9.00 1.85
CA TRP A 70 -6.49 10.15 1.92
C TRP A 70 -6.44 10.81 3.31
N PRO A 71 -7.57 11.07 3.99
CA PRO A 71 -7.56 11.60 5.36
C PRO A 71 -6.82 10.71 6.35
N PHE A 72 -6.82 9.40 6.12
CA PHE A 72 -6.10 8.42 6.93
C PHE A 72 -4.59 8.43 6.65
N VAL A 73 -4.17 8.19 5.40
CA VAL A 73 -2.74 8.00 5.07
C VAL A 73 -1.91 9.27 5.31
N ARG A 74 -2.51 10.45 5.25
CA ARG A 74 -1.83 11.72 5.56
C ARG A 74 -1.37 11.84 7.02
N HIS A 75 -1.91 11.06 7.97
CA HIS A 75 -1.41 11.02 9.35
C HIS A 75 0.00 10.43 9.44
N PHE A 76 0.33 9.54 8.51
CA PHE A 76 1.61 8.82 8.46
C PHE A 76 2.57 9.41 7.41
N THR A 77 2.06 10.30 6.56
CA THR A 77 2.80 10.86 5.44
C THR A 77 3.58 12.10 5.88
N ARG A 78 4.85 12.18 5.46
CA ARG A 78 5.70 13.36 5.69
C ARG A 78 5.03 14.62 5.12
N ASN A 79 5.15 15.73 5.86
CA ASN A 79 4.48 16.98 5.50
C ASN A 79 4.87 17.46 4.08
N GLU A 80 6.14 17.30 3.70
CA GLU A 80 6.62 17.62 2.34
C GLU A 80 5.85 16.87 1.25
N LEU A 81 5.66 15.55 1.40
CA LEU A 81 4.92 14.74 0.44
C LEU A 81 3.43 15.12 0.42
N VAL A 82 2.85 15.43 1.58
CA VAL A 82 1.47 15.95 1.65
C VAL A 82 1.32 17.25 0.86
N GLN A 83 2.27 18.19 0.98
CA GLN A 83 2.24 19.44 0.22
C GLN A 83 2.40 19.19 -1.28
N ARG A 84 3.35 18.33 -1.67
CA ARG A 84 3.57 17.95 -3.07
C ARG A 84 2.31 17.38 -3.71
N ILE A 85 1.62 16.47 -3.03
CA ILE A 85 0.37 15.86 -3.51
C ILE A 85 -0.75 16.90 -3.62
N ARG A 86 -0.87 17.82 -2.65
CA ARG A 86 -1.88 18.90 -2.69
C ARG A 86 -1.68 19.88 -3.84
N GLN A 87 -0.44 20.06 -4.29
CA GLN A 87 -0.09 20.95 -5.39
C GLN A 87 -0.33 20.33 -6.79
N LEU A 88 -0.70 19.05 -6.87
CA LEU A 88 -1.02 18.39 -8.13
C LEU A 88 -2.28 19.00 -8.76
N LYS A 89 -2.10 19.81 -9.81
CA LYS A 89 -3.19 20.53 -10.49
C LYS A 89 -4.31 19.64 -11.03
N ARG A 90 -4.00 18.40 -11.40
CA ARG A 90 -4.95 17.43 -11.96
C ARG A 90 -5.67 16.59 -10.91
N VAL A 91 -5.27 16.68 -9.64
CA VAL A 91 -5.76 15.82 -8.56
C VAL A 91 -6.46 16.69 -7.51
N THR A 92 -7.77 16.85 -7.67
CA THR A 92 -8.57 17.78 -6.87
C THR A 92 -9.36 17.10 -5.76
N THR A 93 -9.64 15.79 -5.89
CA THR A 93 -10.45 15.02 -4.91
C THR A 93 -9.58 14.33 -3.87
N SER A 94 -10.11 14.08 -2.68
CA SER A 94 -9.42 13.30 -1.64
C SER A 94 -9.10 11.88 -2.14
N VAL A 95 -10.04 11.20 -2.80
CA VAL A 95 -9.81 9.88 -3.43
C VAL A 95 -8.65 9.93 -4.43
N GLY A 96 -8.61 10.95 -5.30
CA GLY A 96 -7.52 11.11 -6.25
C GLY A 96 -6.17 11.36 -5.56
N ARG A 97 -6.17 12.10 -4.44
CA ARG A 97 -4.96 12.33 -3.63
C ARG A 97 -4.49 11.05 -2.95
N GLY A 98 -5.42 10.22 -2.47
CA GLY A 98 -5.12 8.88 -1.94
C GLY A 98 -4.42 8.01 -2.97
N ARG A 99 -4.99 7.92 -4.18
CA ARG A 99 -4.35 7.18 -5.28
C ARG A 99 -2.98 7.74 -5.64
N SER A 100 -2.85 9.06 -5.75
CA SER A 100 -1.56 9.71 -6.02
C SER A 100 -0.52 9.42 -4.95
N TRP A 101 -0.93 9.37 -3.68
CA TRP A 101 -0.09 8.93 -2.58
C TRP A 101 0.34 7.47 -2.75
N LEU A 102 -0.59 6.57 -3.10
CA LEU A 102 -0.30 5.15 -3.28
C LEU A 102 0.72 4.92 -4.41
N TYR A 103 0.53 5.56 -5.57
CA TYR A 103 1.48 5.54 -6.67
C TYR A 103 2.86 6.06 -6.24
N THR A 104 2.90 7.15 -5.47
CA THR A 104 4.16 7.72 -4.96
C THR A 104 4.83 6.76 -3.97
N ALA A 105 4.08 6.17 -3.05
CA ALA A 105 4.60 5.22 -2.07
C ALA A 105 5.16 3.95 -2.73
N LEU A 106 4.54 3.48 -3.82
CA LEU A 106 5.05 2.36 -4.62
C LEU A 106 6.34 2.74 -5.35
N ASN A 107 6.37 3.89 -6.02
CA ASN A 107 7.56 4.40 -6.72
C ASN A 107 8.75 4.64 -5.77
N GLU A 108 8.47 5.10 -4.54
CA GLU A 108 9.47 5.32 -3.49
C GLU A 108 9.76 4.07 -2.65
N GLN A 109 9.14 2.92 -2.97
CA GLN A 109 9.33 1.64 -2.27
C GLN A 109 9.08 1.74 -0.75
N SER A 110 8.10 2.56 -0.37
CA SER A 110 7.81 2.90 1.03
C SER A 110 6.48 2.32 1.53
N VAL A 111 5.70 1.63 0.67
CA VAL A 111 4.41 1.02 1.04
C VAL A 111 4.53 0.11 2.26
N GLU A 112 5.55 -0.74 2.32
CA GLU A 112 5.75 -1.64 3.47
C GLU A 112 5.93 -0.86 4.77
N SER A 113 6.72 0.21 4.74
CA SER A 113 6.92 1.10 5.88
C SER A 113 5.62 1.77 6.32
N TYR A 114 4.76 2.17 5.38
CA TYR A 114 3.44 2.70 5.71
C TYR A 114 2.52 1.66 6.33
N ILE A 115 2.45 0.44 5.77
CA ILE A 115 1.66 -0.66 6.34
C ILE A 115 2.12 -0.98 7.77
N ARG A 116 3.43 -1.00 8.02
CA ARG A 116 3.99 -1.17 9.37
C ARG A 116 3.56 -0.04 10.31
N MET A 117 3.63 1.21 9.87
CA MET A 117 3.16 2.33 10.69
C MET A 117 1.66 2.24 11.00
N PHE A 118 0.83 1.79 10.04
CA PHE A 118 -0.60 1.58 10.30
C PHE A 118 -0.82 0.54 11.41
N ALA A 119 -0.04 -0.54 11.39
CA ALA A 119 -0.06 -1.55 12.42
C ALA A 119 0.27 -1.01 13.82
N GLU A 120 1.34 -0.24 13.90
CA GLU A 120 1.88 0.26 15.17
C GLU A 120 0.98 1.30 15.81
N ASN A 121 0.08 1.92 15.04
CA ASN A 121 -0.77 3.03 15.46
C ASN A 121 -2.26 2.69 15.28
N GLN A 122 -2.69 1.56 15.88
CA GLN A 122 -4.08 1.10 15.76
C GLN A 122 -5.10 2.13 16.24
N ASP A 123 -4.79 2.93 17.26
CA ASP A 123 -5.67 4.00 17.76
C ASP A 123 -6.14 4.95 16.64
N ILE A 124 -5.23 5.30 15.73
CA ILE A 124 -5.56 6.09 14.54
C ILE A 124 -6.39 5.26 13.57
N VAL A 125 -5.98 4.02 13.28
CA VAL A 125 -6.68 3.13 12.33
C VAL A 125 -8.14 2.89 12.75
N GLU A 126 -8.41 2.68 14.03
CA GLU A 126 -9.77 2.43 14.56
C GLU A 126 -10.71 3.63 14.36
N GLY A 127 -10.15 4.84 14.29
CA GLY A 127 -10.86 6.08 13.99
C GLY A 127 -11.30 6.19 12.54
N PHE A 128 -10.57 5.58 11.60
CA PHE A 128 -10.88 5.65 10.16
C PHE A 128 -11.53 4.38 9.60
N TYR A 129 -11.35 3.23 10.25
CA TYR A 129 -11.76 1.92 9.74
C TYR A 129 -12.70 1.15 10.68
N LEU A 130 -13.68 0.47 10.09
CA LEU A 130 -14.57 -0.50 10.74
C LEU A 130 -13.79 -1.75 11.17
N ARG A 131 -14.32 -2.49 12.17
CA ARG A 131 -13.62 -3.62 12.81
C ARG A 131 -13.24 -4.77 11.86
N ASP A 132 -13.98 -4.91 10.77
CA ASP A 132 -13.78 -5.91 9.72
C ASP A 132 -12.80 -5.44 8.62
N ALA A 133 -12.27 -4.22 8.71
CA ALA A 133 -11.32 -3.70 7.73
C ALA A 133 -10.02 -4.51 7.70
N PHE A 134 -9.51 -4.78 6.50
CA PHE A 134 -8.25 -5.52 6.31
C PHE A 134 -7.08 -4.88 7.07
N ILE A 135 -7.01 -3.55 7.08
CA ILE A 135 -5.92 -2.78 7.69
C ILE A 135 -5.90 -2.83 9.23
N ARG A 136 -7.00 -3.27 9.86
CA ARG A 136 -7.11 -3.44 11.32
C ARG A 136 -6.72 -4.83 11.82
N ASP A 137 -6.56 -5.79 10.91
CA ASP A 137 -6.19 -7.13 11.31
C ASP A 137 -4.69 -7.20 11.62
N MET A 138 -4.38 -7.10 12.91
CA MET A 138 -3.05 -6.98 13.50
C MET A 138 -2.15 -8.22 13.39
N GLU A 139 -2.63 -9.36 12.89
CA GLU A 139 -1.75 -10.51 12.61
C GLU A 139 -0.90 -10.29 11.34
N VAL A 140 -1.32 -9.39 10.43
CA VAL A 140 -0.58 -8.99 9.21
C VAL A 140 0.75 -8.28 9.54
N CYS A 141 0.84 -7.67 10.71
CA CYS A 141 1.89 -6.72 11.00
C CYS A 141 2.91 -7.18 12.04
N LYS A 142 2.68 -8.34 12.66
CA LYS A 142 3.52 -8.85 13.76
C LYS A 142 4.65 -9.80 13.36
N TRP A 143 4.68 -10.40 12.16
CA TRP A 143 5.59 -11.53 11.88
C TRP A 143 6.82 -11.24 11.01
N LYS A 144 7.03 -10.01 10.53
CA LYS A 144 8.26 -9.62 9.78
C LYS A 144 9.20 -8.67 10.54
N LEU A 145 9.17 -8.67 11.87
CA LEU A 145 10.14 -7.91 12.69
C LEU A 145 11.37 -8.72 13.14
N THR A 146 11.61 -9.90 12.54
CA THR A 146 12.72 -10.79 12.91
C THR A 146 13.60 -11.24 11.74
N MET A 147 13.65 -10.47 10.65
CA MET A 147 14.72 -10.58 9.64
C MET A 147 15.40 -9.25 9.43
#